data_AF-A0A090WTT6-F1
#
_entry.id   AF-A0A090WTT6-F1
#
_cell.length_a   1.000
_cell.length_b   1.000
_cell.length_c   1.000
_cell.angle_alpha   90.00
_cell.angle_beta   90.00
_cell.angle_gamma   90.00
#
_symmetry.space_group_name_H-M   'P 1'
#
loop_
_entity.id
_entity.type
_entity.pdbx_description
1 polymer ?
#
loop_
_entity_poly.entity_id
_entity_poly.type
_entity_poly.pdbx_seq_one_letter_code
_entity_poly.pdbx_strand_id
1 'polypeptide(L)' 'MEKELKVALIQANLVWENPQKNREQFTEKIEQISGSINLIILPEMFTSGFTMNAEKVAETMDGGNYYMAKRYGC' A
#
# COMPACT_ATOMS: atom_id res chain seq x y z
N MET A 1 3.90 7.06 29.33
CA MET A 1 4.36 6.42 28.07
C MET A 1 3.51 5.20 27.86
N GLU A 2 2.63 5.21 26.85
CA GLU A 2 2.00 3.98 26.39
C GLU A 2 3.11 3.07 25.84
N LYS A 3 3.22 1.87 26.42
CA LYS A 3 4.26 0.89 26.09
C LYS A 3 3.79 -0.15 25.07
N GLU A 4 2.60 0.04 24.51
CA GLU A 4 1.96 -0.94 23.65
C GLU A 4 1.97 -0.45 22.21
N LEU A 5 2.62 -1.23 21.33
CA LEU A 5 2.60 -1.00 19.90
C LEU A 5 1.37 -1.69 19.32
N LYS A 6 0.40 -0.89 18.84
CA LYS A 6 -0.78 -1.43 18.16
C LYS A 6 -0.46 -1.61 16.68
N VAL A 7 -0.45 -2.88 16.25
CA VAL A 7 -0.12 -3.29 14.89
C VAL A 7 -1.36 -3.85 14.21
N ALA A 8 -1.66 -3.37 13.00
CA ALA A 8 -2.70 -3.93 12.15
C ALA A 8 -2.07 -4.70 10.98
N LEU A 9 -2.56 -5.92 10.76
CA LEU A 9 -2.16 -6.77 9.63
C LEU A 9 -3.34 -6.86 8.65
N ILE A 10 -3.14 -6.44 7.40
CA ILE A 10 -4.20 -6.48 6.39
C ILE A 10 -4.00 -7.67 5.48
N GLN A 11 -4.90 -8.64 5.59
CA GLN A 11 -4.99 -9.77 4.67
C GLN A 11 -6.08 -9.49 3.63
N ALA A 12 -5.69 -9.46 2.36
CA ALA A 12 -6.58 -9.31 1.23
C ALA A 12 -6.07 -10.16 0.05
N ASN A 13 -7.00 -10.64 -0.77
CA ASN A 13 -6.65 -11.32 -2.00
C ASN A 13 -6.20 -10.30 -3.04
N LEU A 14 -5.05 -10.56 -3.67
CA LEU A 14 -4.57 -9.73 -4.78
C LEU A 14 -5.35 -10.09 -6.06
N VAL A 15 -5.85 -9.07 -6.74
CA VAL A 15 -6.38 -9.19 -8.09
C VAL A 15 -5.22 -9.14 -9.08
N TRP A 16 -5.08 -10.21 -9.86
CA TRP A 16 -4.05 -10.34 -10.89
C TRP A 16 -4.17 -9.21 -11.92
N GLU A 17 -3.03 -8.62 -12.32
CA GLU A 17 -2.93 -7.58 -13.37
C GLU A 17 -3.82 -6.34 -13.17
N ASN A 18 -4.38 -6.12 -11.98
CA ASN A 18 -5.20 -4.96 -11.68
C ASN A 18 -4.69 -4.19 -10.46
N PRO A 19 -3.62 -3.39 -10.63
CA PRO A 19 -3.06 -2.56 -9.56
C PRO A 19 -4.07 -1.58 -8.96
N GLN A 20 -4.97 -1.03 -9.79
CA GLN A 20 -5.96 -0.06 -9.35
C GLN A 20 -6.96 -0.69 -8.38
N LYS A 21 -7.52 -1.85 -8.74
CA LYS A 21 -8.44 -2.58 -7.88
C LYS A 21 -7.78 -3.04 -6.59
N ASN A 22 -6.51 -3.45 -6.64
CA ASN A 22 -5.76 -3.77 -5.42
C ASN A 22 -5.67 -2.55 -4.50
N ARG A 23 -5.25 -1.38 -5.03
CA ARG A 23 -5.18 -0.14 -4.23
C ARG A 23 -6.51 0.23 -3.61
N GLU A 24 -7.61 0.19 -4.37
CA GLU A 24 -8.96 0.45 -3.87
C GLU A 24 -9.33 -0.51 -2.73
N GLN A 25 -9.14 -1.83 -2.91
CA GLN A 25 -9.43 -2.82 -1.88
C GLN A 25 -8.59 -2.66 -0.61
N PHE A 26 -7.31 -2.32 -0.73
CA PHE A 26 -6.46 -2.06 0.43
C PHE A 26 -6.83 -0.74 1.11
N THR A 27 -7.21 0.29 0.34
CA THR A 27 -7.61 1.60 0.87
C THR A 27 -8.87 1.47 1.71
N GLU A 28 -9.91 0.80 1.19
CA GLU A 28 -11.14 0.53 1.93
C GLU A 28 -10.88 -0.22 3.24
N LYS A 29 -9.97 -1.20 3.23
CA LYS A 29 -9.60 -1.96 4.43
C LYS A 29 -8.83 -1.12 5.44
N ILE A 30 -7.97 -0.22 4.99
CA ILE A 30 -7.24 0.71 5.86
C ILE A 30 -8.22 1.70 6.51
N GLU A 31 -9.19 2.22 5.75
CA GLU A 31 -10.20 3.16 6.26
C GLU A 31 -11.16 2.53 7.28
N GLN A 32 -11.39 1.21 7.21
CA GLN A 32 -12.18 0.47 8.19
C GLN A 32 -11.47 0.29 9.54
N ILE A 33 -10.15 0.50 9.61
CA ILE A 33 -9.39 0.36 10.86
C ILE A 33 -9.72 1.53 11.78
N SER A 34 -10.55 1.25 12.79
CA SER A 34 -10.92 2.22 13.81
C SER A 34 -9.97 2.15 15.00
N GLY A 35 -9.49 3.31 15.47
CA GLY A 35 -8.65 3.44 16.66
C GLY A 35 -7.21 3.86 16.37
N SER A 36 -6.42 4.05 17.43
CA SER A 36 -5.00 4.40 17.31
C SER A 36 -4.19 3.17 16.91
N ILE A 37 -3.71 3.12 15.66
CA ILE A 37 -2.75 2.13 15.18
C ILE A 37 -1.41 2.82 14.96
N ASN A 38 -0.32 2.18 15.38
CA ASN A 38 1.03 2.71 15.23
C ASN A 38 1.72 2.17 13.97
N LEU A 39 1.36 0.98 13.52
CA LEU A 39 1.97 0.31 12.38
C LEU A 39 0.93 -0.51 11.61
N ILE A 40 0.89 -0.35 10.29
CA ILE A 40 0.09 -1.17 9.39
C ILE A 40 1.05 -1.99 8.52
N ILE A 41 0.86 -3.31 8.52
CA ILE A 41 1.64 -4.25 7.70
C ILE A 41 0.77 -4.71 6.54
N LEU A 42 1.29 -4.51 5.33
CA LEU A 42 0.64 -4.88 4.07
C LEU A 42 1.40 -6.03 3.40
N PRO A 43 0.73 -6.87 2.58
CA PRO A 43 1.38 -7.90 1.78
C PRO A 43 2.36 -7.29 0.78
N GLU A 44 3.48 -7.96 0.51
CA GLU A 44 4.60 -7.46 -0.32
C GLU A 44 4.17 -6.87 -1.69
N MET A 45 3.15 -7.44 -2.35
CA MET A 45 2.69 -7.01 -3.68
C MET A 45 1.37 -6.23 -3.67
N PHE A 46 1.07 -5.49 -2.59
CA PHE A 46 -0.20 -4.79 -2.43
C PHE A 46 -0.43 -3.62 -3.40
N THR A 47 0.62 -2.95 -3.88
CA THR A 47 0.52 -1.78 -4.77
C THR A 47 0.40 -2.13 -6.25
N SER A 48 1.04 -3.22 -6.66
CA SER A 48 1.22 -3.62 -8.06
C SER A 48 0.40 -4.85 -8.45
N GLY A 49 0.05 -5.72 -7.50
CA GLY A 49 -0.34 -7.10 -7.84
C GLY A 49 0.83 -7.83 -8.50
N PHE A 50 0.85 -9.17 -8.45
CA PHE A 50 1.81 -9.93 -9.25
C PHE A 50 1.65 -9.52 -10.73
N THR A 51 2.69 -8.93 -11.31
CA THR A 51 2.77 -8.62 -12.74
C THR A 51 4.06 -9.20 -13.30
N MET A 52 3.94 -10.06 -14.31
CA MET A 52 5.06 -10.55 -15.12
C MET A 52 5.48 -9.53 -16.19
N ASN A 53 4.80 -8.38 -16.27
CA ASN A 53 5.08 -7.27 -17.18
C ASN A 53 5.60 -6.05 -16.41
N ALA A 54 6.73 -6.19 -15.72
CA ALA A 54 7.36 -5.10 -14.98
C ALA A 54 7.59 -3.84 -15.84
N GLU A 55 7.86 -4.01 -17.14
CA GLU A 55 8.07 -2.91 -18.09
C GLU A 55 6.83 -2.05 -18.34
N LYS A 56 5.61 -2.59 -18.21
CA LYS A 56 4.36 -1.82 -18.44
C LYS A 56 3.87 -1.08 -17.20
N VAL A 57 4.39 -1.42 -16.02
CA VAL A 57 3.96 -0.85 -14.73
C VAL A 57 5.10 -0.05 -14.06
N ALA A 58 6.30 -0.06 -14.65
CA ALA A 58 7.41 0.77 -14.23
C ALA A 58 7.08 2.25 -14.48
N GLU A 59 6.79 2.99 -13.40
CA GLU A 59 6.71 4.44 -13.46
C GLU A 59 8.12 5.05 -13.51
N THR A 60 8.29 6.06 -14.36
CA THR A 60 9.52 6.84 -14.45
C THR A 60 9.80 7.61 -13.15
N MET A 61 11.07 7.92 -12.87
CA MET A 61 11.49 8.70 -11.69
C MET A 61 10.80 10.07 -11.52
N ASP A 62 10.15 10.59 -12.56
CA ASP A 62 9.35 11.83 -12.53
C ASP A 62 7.83 11.60 -12.36
N GLY A 63 7.41 10.36 -12.09
CA GLY A 63 6.00 9.98 -11.91
C GLY A 63 5.39 10.49 -10.60
N GLY A 64 4.05 10.48 -10.49
CA GLY A 64 3.32 11.04 -9.36
C GLY A 64 3.75 10.50 -7.98
N ASN A 65 4.28 9.28 -7.92
CA ASN A 65 4.80 8.67 -6.69
C ASN A 65 6.14 9.27 -6.21
N TYR A 66 6.96 9.82 -7.09
CA TYR A 66 8.17 10.58 -6.70
C TYR A 66 7.79 11.86 -5.95
N TYR A 67 6.74 12.55 -6.39
CA TYR A 67 6.22 13.73 -5.71
C TYR A 67 5.60 13.39 -4.34
N MET A 68 4.99 12.20 -4.19
CA MET A 68 4.55 11.72 -2.86
C MET A 68 5.73 11.41 -1.94
N ALA A 69 6.77 10.72 -2.41
CA ALA A 69 7.96 10.43 -1.59
C ALA A 69 8.65 11.71 -1.08
N LYS A 70 8.76 12.75 -1.93
CA LYS A 70 9.34 14.05 -1.56
C LYS A 70 8.47 14.86 -0.60
N ARG A 71 7.14 14.70 -0.63
CA ARG A 71 6.21 15.40 0.27
C ARG A 71 6.27 14.84 1.69
N TYR A 72 6.55 13.55 1.86
CA TYR A 72 6.62 12.89 3.17
C TYR A 72 8.04 12.73 3.73
N GLY A 73 9.05 13.38 3.12
CA GLY A 73 10.36 13.57 3.74
C GLY A 73 11.19 12.30 3.91
N CYS A 74 11.25 11.48 2.86
CA CYS A 74 12.38 10.57 2.65
C CYS A 74 13.50 11.30 1.91
#